data_AF-A0A955T578-F1
#
_entry.id   AF-A0A955T578-F1
#
_cell.length_a   1.000
_cell.length_b   1.000
_cell.length_c   1.000
_cell.angle_alpha   90.00
_cell.angle_beta   90.00
_cell.angle_gamma   90.00
#
_symmetry.space_group_name_H-M   'P 1'
#
loop_
_entity.id
_entity.type
_entity.pdbx_description
1 polymer ?
#
loop_
_entity_poly.entity_id
_entity_poly.type
_entity_poly.pdbx_seq_one_letter_code
_entity_poly.pdbx_strand_id
1 'polypeptide(L)'
;MARGDLLPSESRSFADKTTGAHVRQVTNRPSIHHHPFYYIPCFDDNMEFLFFVSHRTGRPEIFAEIRSRGELLQMSEVENLGEWSVHPSHDGMYVYFVAGTRACRLSTQSLELEVLADFGDV
;
A
#
# COMPACT_ATOMS: atom_id res chain seq x y z
N MET A 1 4.54 -14.15 6.12
CA MET A 1 3.80 -13.36 5.13
C MET A 1 4.78 -13.01 4.05
N ALA A 2 4.39 -13.15 2.79
CA ALA A 2 5.23 -12.97 1.62
C ALA A 2 4.50 -12.12 0.57
N ARG A 3 5.25 -11.53 -0.36
CA ARG A 3 4.66 -10.84 -1.51
C ARG A 3 3.69 -11.77 -2.26
N GLY A 4 2.47 -11.28 -2.52
CA GLY A 4 1.40 -12.04 -3.16
C GLY A 4 0.42 -12.71 -2.19
N ASP A 5 0.68 -12.68 -0.88
CA ASP A 5 -0.29 -13.16 0.11
C ASP A 5 -1.56 -12.29 0.05
N LEU A 6 -2.71 -12.97 -0.06
CA LEU A 6 -4.03 -12.39 0.09
C LEU A 6 -4.56 -12.65 1.50
N LEU A 7 -4.92 -11.58 2.19
CA LEU A 7 -5.51 -11.61 3.52
C LEU A 7 -6.99 -11.27 3.45
N PRO A 8 -7.82 -11.83 4.35
CA PRO A 8 -9.23 -11.47 4.43
C PRO A 8 -9.40 -9.99 4.76
N SER A 9 -10.58 -9.45 4.44
CA SER A 9 -10.89 -8.06 4.78
C SER A 9 -10.82 -7.82 6.28
N GLU A 10 -10.16 -6.73 6.66
CA GLU A 10 -10.13 -6.20 8.03
C GLU A 10 -11.14 -5.07 8.23
N SER A 11 -11.85 -4.69 7.16
CA SER A 11 -12.70 -3.51 7.13
C SER A 11 -13.82 -3.58 8.16
N ARG A 12 -14.02 -2.48 8.88
CA ARG A 12 -15.21 -2.27 9.72
C ARG A 12 -15.77 -0.87 9.53
N SER A 13 -17.09 -0.78 9.64
CA SER A 13 -17.81 0.48 9.51
C SER A 13 -18.47 0.85 10.84
N PHE A 14 -18.48 2.12 11.16
CA PHE A 14 -19.16 2.67 12.34
C PHE A 14 -19.56 4.12 12.09
N ALA A 15 -20.51 4.63 12.88
CA ALA A 15 -20.83 6.04 12.89
C ALA A 15 -19.91 6.78 13.87
N ASP A 16 -19.36 7.92 13.43
CA ASP A 16 -18.68 8.85 14.32
C ASP A 16 -19.65 9.35 15.40
N LYS A 17 -19.21 9.37 16.67
CA LYS A 17 -20.08 9.66 17.81
C LYS A 17 -20.48 11.13 17.91
N THR A 18 -19.70 12.03 17.32
CA THR A 18 -19.92 13.48 17.42
C THR A 18 -20.73 14.01 16.24
N THR A 19 -20.41 13.55 15.03
CA THR A 19 -20.97 14.05 13.77
C THR A 19 -22.00 13.12 13.15
N GLY A 20 -22.05 11.85 13.56
CA GLY A 20 -22.87 10.83 12.91
C GLY A 20 -22.34 10.39 11.53
N ALA A 21 -21.20 10.92 11.07
CA ALA A 21 -20.62 10.55 9.78
C ALA A 21 -20.28 9.06 9.74
N HIS A 22 -20.53 8.41 8.61
CA HIS A 22 -20.15 7.02 8.41
C HIS A 22 -18.64 6.91 8.16
N VAL A 23 -17.93 6.23 9.05
CA VAL A 23 -16.49 6.00 8.99
C VAL A 23 -16.21 4.54 8.66
N ARG A 24 -15.32 4.31 7.69
CA ARG A 24 -14.79 2.98 7.36
C ARG A 24 -13.33 2.92 7.77
N GLN A 25 -13.01 2.02 8.70
CA GLN A 25 -11.65 1.66 9.03
C GLN A 25 -11.24 0.46 8.18
N VAL A 26 -10.14 0.59 7.43
CA VAL A 26 -9.69 -0.42 6.45
C VAL A 26 -8.87 -1.53 7.09
N THR A 27 -8.02 -1.19 8.06
CA THR A 27 -7.11 -2.13 8.74
C THR A 27 -7.42 -2.22 10.22
N ASN A 28 -7.33 -3.41 10.81
CA ASN A 28 -7.59 -3.66 12.24
C ASN A 28 -6.45 -4.38 12.96
N ARG A 29 -5.43 -4.85 12.22
CA ARG A 29 -4.25 -5.50 12.80
C ARG A 29 -3.51 -4.55 13.76
N PRO A 30 -3.09 -4.99 14.96
CA PRO A 30 -2.41 -4.15 15.96
C PRO A 30 -0.96 -3.86 15.54
N SER A 31 -0.81 -3.00 14.53
CA SER A 31 0.46 -2.51 13.98
C SER A 31 0.22 -1.13 13.38
N ILE A 32 1.30 -0.44 13.00
CA ILE A 32 1.21 0.82 12.28
C ILE A 32 0.73 0.53 10.85
N HIS A 33 -0.26 1.29 10.40
CA HIS A 33 -0.69 1.38 9.02
C HIS A 33 -0.88 2.86 8.69
N HIS A 34 -0.46 3.29 7.51
CA HIS A 34 -0.69 4.66 7.07
C HIS A 34 -0.83 4.73 5.55
N HIS A 35 -1.55 5.74 5.07
CA HIS A 35 -1.60 6.06 3.65
C HIS A 35 -0.27 6.71 3.19
N PRO A 36 -0.02 6.82 1.87
CA PRO A 36 1.05 7.65 1.30
C PRO A 36 1.00 9.12 1.77
N PHE A 37 1.95 9.96 1.37
CA PHE A 37 1.84 11.41 1.66
C PHE A 37 0.51 12.01 1.16
N TYR A 38 -0.01 13.00 1.88
CA TYR A 38 -1.37 13.52 1.69
C TYR A 38 -1.67 14.12 0.31
N TYR A 39 -0.64 14.55 -0.44
CA TYR A 39 -0.78 15.09 -1.80
C TYR A 39 -0.68 14.00 -2.89
N ILE A 40 -0.44 12.75 -2.49
CA ILE A 40 -0.39 11.59 -3.37
C ILE A 40 -1.71 10.83 -3.21
N PRO A 41 -2.47 10.61 -4.30
CA PRO A 41 -3.64 9.73 -4.25
C PRO A 41 -3.24 8.34 -3.75
N CYS A 42 -3.95 7.83 -2.75
CA CYS A 42 -3.79 6.44 -2.28
C CYS A 42 -4.59 5.44 -3.13
N PHE A 43 -5.07 5.86 -4.31
CA PHE A 43 -5.85 5.06 -5.24
C PHE A 43 -5.29 5.25 -6.66
N ASP A 44 -5.56 4.27 -7.52
CA ASP A 44 -5.59 4.47 -8.96
C ASP A 44 -6.87 5.21 -9.39
N ASP A 45 -6.92 5.70 -10.63
CA ASP A 45 -8.06 6.49 -11.14
C ASP A 45 -9.36 5.67 -11.22
N ASN A 46 -9.27 4.35 -11.44
CA ASN A 46 -10.42 3.45 -11.42
C ASN A 46 -10.81 3.02 -10.00
N MET A 47 -9.99 3.39 -9.00
CA MET A 47 -10.09 2.97 -7.62
C MET A 47 -10.23 1.45 -7.47
N GLU A 48 -9.49 0.67 -8.26
CA GLU A 48 -9.40 -0.78 -8.10
C GLU A 48 -8.66 -1.15 -6.82
N PHE A 49 -7.64 -0.37 -6.48
CA PHE A 49 -6.79 -0.56 -5.32
C PHE A 49 -6.81 0.66 -4.39
N LEU A 50 -6.86 0.41 -3.09
CA LEU A 50 -6.50 1.39 -2.07
C LEU A 50 -5.14 1.00 -1.49
N PHE A 51 -4.10 1.77 -1.79
CA PHE A 51 -2.73 1.53 -1.38
C PHE A 51 -2.44 2.11 0.01
N PHE A 52 -1.71 1.37 0.82
CA PHE A 52 -1.25 1.81 2.14
C PHE A 52 0.05 1.09 2.53
N VAL A 53 0.81 1.68 3.44
CA VAL A 53 1.93 1.01 4.10
C VAL A 53 1.44 0.34 5.36
N SER A 54 1.92 -0.87 5.61
CA SER A 54 1.61 -1.63 6.82
C SER A 54 2.87 -2.25 7.41
N HIS A 55 3.02 -2.10 8.73
CA HIS A 55 4.12 -2.68 9.51
C HIS A 55 3.82 -4.08 10.05
N ARG A 56 2.75 -4.73 9.57
CA ARG A 56 2.26 -6.04 10.09
C ARG A 56 3.27 -7.18 9.98
N THR A 57 4.26 -7.06 9.11
CA THR A 57 5.35 -8.02 8.89
C THR A 57 6.55 -7.78 9.81
N GLY A 58 6.53 -6.73 10.63
CA GLY A 58 7.65 -6.28 11.44
C GLY A 58 8.53 -5.21 10.79
N ARG A 59 8.23 -4.81 9.55
CA ARG A 59 8.86 -3.72 8.78
C ARG A 59 7.83 -3.06 7.86
N PRO A 60 8.06 -1.84 7.34
CA PRO A 60 7.13 -1.23 6.39
C PRO A 60 7.11 -2.03 5.08
N GLU A 61 5.91 -2.37 4.63
CA GLU A 61 5.66 -2.97 3.32
C GLU A 61 4.41 -2.33 2.70
N ILE A 62 4.37 -2.29 1.37
CA ILE A 62 3.23 -1.83 0.59
C ILE A 62 2.17 -2.92 0.56
N PHE A 63 0.96 -2.55 0.94
CA PHE A 63 -0.24 -3.34 0.82
C PHE A 63 -1.27 -2.57 -0.02
N ALA A 64 -2.21 -3.31 -0.60
CA ALA A 64 -3.41 -2.71 -1.14
C ALA A 64 -4.66 -3.46 -0.71
N GLU A 65 -5.74 -2.73 -0.44
CA GLU A 65 -7.08 -3.31 -0.43
C GLU A 65 -7.58 -3.41 -1.87
N ILE A 66 -7.94 -4.63 -2.30
CA ILE A 66 -8.67 -4.85 -3.56
C ILE A 66 -10.11 -4.39 -3.33
N ARG A 67 -10.47 -3.22 -3.86
CA ARG A 67 -11.70 -2.51 -3.42
C ARG A 67 -12.99 -3.25 -3.68
N SER A 68 -13.04 -4.07 -4.73
CA SER A 68 -14.23 -4.88 -5.06
C SER A 68 -14.47 -6.04 -4.08
N ARG A 69 -13.44 -6.46 -3.33
CA ARG A 69 -13.47 -7.65 -2.47
C ARG A 69 -13.16 -7.36 -1.00
N GLY A 70 -12.52 -6.22 -0.73
CA GLY A 70 -12.06 -5.81 0.60
C GLY A 70 -10.85 -6.59 1.13
N GLU A 71 -10.36 -7.58 0.39
CA GLU A 71 -9.16 -8.35 0.75
C GLU A 71 -7.91 -7.48 0.68
N LEU A 72 -6.92 -7.79 1.51
CA LEU A 72 -5.67 -7.06 1.57
C LEU A 72 -4.57 -7.89 0.89
N LEU A 73 -4.00 -7.35 -0.19
CA LEU A 73 -2.88 -7.93 -0.92
C LEU A 73 -1.56 -7.37 -0.38
N GLN A 74 -0.64 -8.24 0.03
CA GLN A 74 0.74 -7.84 0.27
C GLN A 74 1.45 -7.63 -1.08
N MET A 75 1.69 -6.37 -1.44
CA MET A 75 2.28 -6.03 -2.73
C MET A 75 3.81 -6.11 -2.71
N SER A 76 4.46 -5.76 -1.61
CA SER A 76 5.92 -5.75 -1.53
C SER A 76 6.49 -6.73 -0.51
N GLU A 77 7.74 -7.08 -0.75
CA GLU A 77 8.64 -7.70 0.20
C GLU A 77 10.04 -7.15 -0.06
N VAL A 78 10.28 -5.90 0.35
CA VAL A 78 11.49 -5.15 0.00
C VAL A 78 12.21 -4.62 1.23
N GLU A 79 13.54 -4.67 1.20
CA GLU A 79 14.36 -4.07 2.24
C GLU A 79 14.47 -2.56 2.03
N ASN A 80 14.62 -1.81 3.13
CA ASN A 80 14.86 -0.36 3.13
C ASN A 80 13.81 0.46 2.36
N LEU A 81 12.52 0.06 2.40
CA LEU A 81 11.43 0.83 1.83
C LEU A 81 11.39 2.25 2.43
N GLY A 82 11.53 3.27 1.58
CA GLY A 82 11.16 4.63 1.94
C GLY A 82 9.65 4.73 2.02
N GLU A 83 9.05 4.43 3.17
CA GLU A 83 7.60 4.27 3.35
C GLU A 83 6.75 5.47 2.91
N TRP A 84 7.33 6.66 2.90
CA TRP A 84 6.65 7.89 2.46
C TRP A 84 6.84 8.22 0.96
N SER A 85 7.64 7.43 0.24
CA SER A 85 7.87 7.60 -1.21
C SER A 85 6.84 6.88 -2.07
N VAL A 86 5.92 6.12 -1.46
CA VAL A 86 4.93 5.30 -2.16
C VAL A 86 4.03 6.17 -3.01
N HIS A 87 3.94 5.85 -4.30
CA HIS A 87 3.15 6.59 -5.27
C HIS A 87 2.48 5.63 -6.26
N PRO A 88 1.17 5.38 -6.13
CA PRO A 88 0.40 4.64 -7.13
C PRO A 88 0.39 5.37 -8.48
N SER A 89 0.42 4.62 -9.58
CA SER A 89 0.20 5.20 -10.91
C SER A 89 -1.28 5.50 -11.12
N HIS A 90 -1.57 6.55 -11.89
CA HIS A 90 -2.95 6.91 -12.25
C HIS A 90 -3.70 5.78 -12.95
N ASP A 91 -3.02 5.10 -13.88
CA ASP A 91 -3.57 3.96 -14.63
C ASP A 91 -3.68 2.67 -13.81
N GLY A 92 -3.25 2.67 -12.55
CA GLY A 92 -3.30 1.52 -11.66
C GLY A 92 -2.36 0.38 -12.02
N MET A 93 -1.52 0.51 -13.06
CA MET A 93 -0.64 -0.56 -13.52
C MET A 93 0.59 -0.76 -12.62
N TYR A 94 1.00 0.28 -11.89
CA TYR A 94 2.22 0.26 -11.09
C TYR A 94 2.07 0.99 -9.75
N VAL A 95 2.92 0.62 -8.79
CA VAL A 95 3.22 1.45 -7.62
C VAL A 95 4.71 1.77 -7.59
N TYR A 96 5.05 3.06 -7.53
CA TYR A 96 6.41 3.57 -7.47
C TYR A 96 6.83 3.80 -6.04
N PHE A 97 8.11 3.60 -5.75
CA PHE A 97 8.69 3.86 -4.42
C PHE A 97 10.22 3.89 -4.51
N VAL A 98 10.85 4.33 -3.43
CA VAL A 98 12.30 4.24 -3.21
C VAL A 98 12.58 3.12 -2.22
N ALA A 99 13.61 2.31 -2.51
CA ALA A 99 14.14 1.30 -1.60
C ALA A 99 15.66 1.51 -1.45
N GLY A 100 16.10 1.99 -0.29
CA GLY A 100 17.47 2.47 -0.10
C GLY A 100 17.80 3.60 -1.09
N THR A 101 18.77 3.35 -1.97
CA THR A 101 19.23 4.26 -3.04
C THR A 101 18.66 3.90 -4.41
N ARG A 102 17.61 3.08 -4.47
CA ARG A 102 16.99 2.65 -5.73
C ARG A 102 15.64 3.29 -5.94
N ALA A 103 15.38 3.76 -7.15
CA ALA A 103 14.04 4.09 -7.61
C ALA A 103 13.42 2.82 -8.22
N CYS A 104 12.28 2.40 -7.69
CA CYS A 104 11.64 1.15 -8.02
C CYS A 104 10.19 1.37 -8.48
N ARG A 105 9.67 0.41 -9.23
CA ARG A 105 8.22 0.22 -9.40
C ARG A 105 7.86 -1.24 -9.25
N LEU A 106 6.62 -1.49 -8.87
CA LEU A 106 6.04 -2.82 -8.82
C LEU A 106 4.77 -2.89 -9.66
N SER A 107 4.65 -3.92 -10.50
CA SER A 107 3.44 -4.19 -11.29
C SER A 107 2.30 -4.63 -10.37
N THR A 108 1.15 -3.97 -10.43
CA THR A 108 -0.02 -4.34 -9.61
C THR A 108 -0.64 -5.67 -10.03
N GLN A 109 -0.40 -6.10 -11.27
CA GLN A 109 -0.92 -7.36 -11.81
C GLN A 109 0.00 -8.56 -11.53
N SER A 110 1.29 -8.42 -11.79
CA SER A 110 2.26 -9.54 -11.68
C SER A 110 3.06 -9.51 -10.37
N LEU A 111 3.04 -8.40 -9.64
CA LEU A 111 3.89 -8.13 -8.47
C LEU A 111 5.40 -8.15 -8.78
N GLU A 112 5.75 -8.13 -10.06
CA GLU A 112 7.13 -8.03 -10.51
C GLU A 112 7.70 -6.67 -10.10
N LEU A 113 8.89 -6.71 -9.48
CA LEU A 113 9.64 -5.54 -9.06
C LEU A 113 10.63 -5.17 -10.15
N GLU A 114 10.61 -3.91 -10.58
CA GLU A 114 11.57 -3.35 -11.52
C GLU A 114 12.33 -2.20 -10.86
N VAL A 115 13.66 -2.24 -10.98
CA VAL A 115 14.55 -1.14 -10.59
C VAL A 115 14.70 -0.21 -11.78
N LEU A 116 14.17 1.00 -11.67
CA LEU A 116 14.20 2.04 -12.71
C LEU A 116 15.53 2.80 -12.71
N ALA A 117 16.11 2.97 -11.52
CA ALA A 117 17.43 3.55 -11.34
C ALA A 117 18.07 3.02 -10.05
N ASP A 118 19.37 2.78 -10.08
CA ASP A 118 20.19 2.41 -8.93
C ASP A 118 21.36 3.39 -8.80
N PHE A 119 21.45 4.04 -7.64
CA PHE A 119 22.48 5.05 -7.36
C PHE A 119 23.67 4.51 -6.53
N GLY A 120 23.75 3.18 -6.31
CA GLY A 120 24.83 2.54 -5.57
C GLY A 120 24.67 2.62 -4.05
N ASP A 121 25.68 2.19 -3.29
CA ASP A 121 25.62 2.15 -1.83
C ASP A 121 25.92 3.52 -1.18
N VAL A 122 25.41 3.73 0.04
CA VAL A 122 25.69 4.91 0.90
C VAL A 122 26.71 4.58 1.98
#